data_AF-A0A844T0V8-F1
#
_entry.id   AF-A0A844T0V8-F1
#
_cell.length_a   1.000
_cell.length_b   1.000
_cell.length_c   1.000
_cell.angle_alpha   90.00
_cell.angle_beta   90.00
_cell.angle_gamma   90.00
#
_symmetry.space_group_name_H-M   'P 1'
#
loop_
_entity.id
_entity.type
_entity.pdbx_description
1 polymer ?
#
loop_
_entity_poly.entity_id
_entity_poly.type
_entity_poly.pdbx_seq_one_letter_code
_entity_poly.pdbx_strand_id
1 'polypeptide(L)'
;MEKLVPLDAMTKVVEVLSPLSSEDRARVIGAALALLGDAQSMIAAPTFGGSKADGVELDALPSRAKSWMSQHGVSTVELQQIFHIEGGVADFIAAVPGRNKKEQTYNAYVLTGLGQLLCTGAPTFADKAARALCEISGCYDSANHAAHMKDKGNEFTGSKDKGWTLTAPGLKRAAELIKELQK
;
A
#
# COMPACT_ATOMS: atom_id res chain seq x y z
N MET A 1 -19.97 19.20 -44.51
CA MET A 1 -19.87 19.02 -43.04
C MET A 1 -19.10 20.21 -42.50
N GLU A 2 -19.79 21.13 -41.82
CA GLU A 2 -19.12 22.22 -41.09
C GLU A 2 -18.21 21.62 -40.02
N LYS A 3 -16.96 22.06 -39.97
CA LYS A 3 -16.01 21.66 -38.93
C LYS A 3 -16.44 22.32 -37.63
N LEU A 4 -16.86 21.55 -36.64
CA LEU A 4 -17.10 22.08 -35.30
C LEU A 4 -15.80 22.65 -34.73
N VAL A 5 -15.89 23.88 -34.23
CA VAL A 5 -14.81 24.51 -33.45
C VAL A 5 -14.80 23.89 -32.04
N PRO A 6 -13.63 23.70 -31.40
CA PRO A 6 -13.52 22.96 -30.13
C PRO A 6 -14.40 23.48 -28.98
N LEU A 7 -14.59 24.80 -28.89
CA LEU A 7 -15.44 25.44 -27.88
C LEU A 7 -16.93 25.10 -28.06
N ASP A 8 -17.40 24.99 -29.30
CA ASP A 8 -18.79 24.65 -29.61
C ASP A 8 -19.08 23.17 -29.29
N ALA A 9 -18.09 22.30 -29.52
CA ALA A 9 -18.18 20.90 -29.15
C ALA A 9 -18.24 20.73 -27.62
N MET A 10 -17.39 21.45 -26.88
CA MET A 10 -17.39 21.42 -25.42
C MET A 10 -18.73 21.89 -24.83
N THR A 11 -19.28 22.99 -25.35
CA THR A 11 -20.55 23.56 -24.85
C THR A 11 -21.70 22.56 -25.01
N LYS A 12 -21.77 21.88 -26.17
CA LYS A 12 -22.77 20.83 -26.43
C LYS A 12 -22.59 19.61 -25.53
N VAL A 13 -21.35 19.20 -25.26
CA VAL A 13 -21.06 18.09 -24.33
C VAL A 13 -21.54 18.44 -22.92
N VAL A 14 -21.28 19.66 -22.44
CA VAL A 14 -21.73 20.11 -21.11
C VAL A 14 -23.26 20.17 -21.02
N GLU A 15 -23.92 20.69 -22.05
CA GLU A 15 -25.39 20.76 -22.10
C GLU A 15 -26.05 19.38 -21.98
N VAL A 16 -25.51 18.39 -22.71
CA VAL A 16 -26.01 17.00 -22.69
C VAL A 16 -25.74 16.31 -21.34
N LEU A 17 -24.66 16.66 -20.66
CA LEU A 17 -24.22 16.01 -19.41
C LEU A 17 -24.75 16.69 -18.14
N SER A 18 -25.20 17.93 -18.23
CA SER A 18 -25.72 18.72 -17.11
C SER A 18 -26.87 18.06 -16.33
N PRO A 19 -27.88 17.42 -16.96
CA PRO A 19 -28.98 16.80 -16.23
C PRO A 19 -28.62 15.46 -15.54
N LEU A 20 -27.44 14.90 -15.83
CA LEU A 20 -27.02 13.61 -15.30
C LEU A 20 -26.38 13.72 -13.91
N SER A 21 -26.34 12.61 -13.18
CA SER A 21 -25.53 12.51 -11.96
C SER A 21 -24.03 12.53 -12.30
N SER A 22 -23.17 12.84 -11.33
CA SER A 22 -21.71 12.80 -11.55
C SER A 22 -21.21 11.41 -11.98
N GLU A 23 -21.84 10.35 -11.47
CA GLU A 23 -21.51 8.98 -11.83
C GLU A 23 -21.92 8.66 -13.28
N ASP A 24 -23.13 9.06 -13.67
CA ASP A 24 -23.62 8.83 -15.04
C ASP A 24 -22.84 9.66 -16.07
N ARG A 25 -22.42 10.88 -15.73
CA ARG A 25 -21.53 11.68 -16.57
C ARG A 25 -20.22 10.93 -16.87
N ALA A 26 -19.56 10.41 -15.83
CA ALA A 26 -18.31 9.68 -15.98
C ALA A 26 -18.49 8.41 -16.84
N ARG A 27 -19.60 7.69 -16.64
CA ARG A 27 -19.96 6.49 -17.41
C ARG A 27 -20.18 6.81 -18.89
N VAL A 28 -20.93 7.88 -19.19
CA VAL A 28 -21.24 8.30 -20.57
C VAL A 28 -19.99 8.80 -21.29
N ILE A 29 -19.13 9.60 -20.63
CA ILE A 29 -17.87 10.06 -21.21
C ILE A 29 -16.95 8.87 -21.50
N GLY A 30 -16.79 7.95 -20.56
CA GLY A 30 -15.96 6.76 -20.75
C GLY A 30 -16.44 5.87 -21.91
N ALA A 31 -17.76 5.66 -22.00
CA ALA A 31 -18.35 4.91 -23.12
C ALA A 31 -18.16 5.61 -24.47
N ALA A 32 -18.29 6.94 -24.52
CA ALA A 32 -18.06 7.72 -25.73
C ALA A 32 -16.59 7.63 -26.20
N LEU A 33 -15.63 7.77 -25.28
CA LEU A 33 -14.20 7.64 -25.58
C LEU A 33 -13.84 6.22 -26.07
N ALA A 34 -14.47 5.19 -25.50
CA ALA A 34 -14.31 3.82 -25.97
C ALA A 34 -14.84 3.62 -27.40
N LEU A 35 -15.97 4.23 -27.74
CA LEU A 35 -16.59 4.14 -29.06
C LEU A 35 -15.78 4.88 -30.14
N LEU A 36 -15.08 5.95 -29.77
CA LEU A 36 -14.24 6.75 -30.67
C LEU A 36 -12.86 6.10 -30.94
N GLY A 37 -12.55 4.98 -30.28
CA GLY A 37 -11.26 4.31 -30.44
C GLY A 37 -10.10 4.95 -29.67
N ASP A 38 -10.38 5.97 -28.84
CA ASP A 38 -9.41 6.60 -27.94
C ASP A 38 -9.15 5.76 -26.67
N ALA A 39 -9.65 4.52 -26.62
CA ALA A 39 -9.39 3.55 -25.55
C ALA A 39 -7.97 2.94 -25.60
N GLN A 40 -6.95 3.75 -25.85
CA GLN A 40 -5.55 3.34 -25.78
C GLN A 40 -4.76 4.26 -24.84
N SER A 41 -5.29 4.45 -23.62
CA SER A 41 -4.51 4.76 -22.40
C SER A 41 -5.38 4.93 -21.15
N MET A 42 -6.70 4.73 -21.22
CA MET A 42 -7.54 4.59 -20.03
C MET A 42 -8.60 3.51 -20.28
N ILE A 43 -8.98 2.84 -19.19
CA ILE A 43 -9.97 1.75 -19.05
C ILE A 43 -9.35 0.35 -18.93
N ALA A 44 -8.87 0.10 -17.71
CA ALA A 44 -9.27 -1.08 -16.97
C ALA A 44 -10.79 -1.25 -17.06
N ALA A 45 -11.23 -2.46 -17.40
CA ALA A 45 -12.63 -2.84 -17.55
C ALA A 45 -13.46 -2.55 -16.29
N PRO A 46 -14.77 -2.25 -16.41
CA PRO A 46 -15.66 -2.22 -15.27
C PRO A 46 -16.13 -3.66 -14.98
N THR A 47 -15.60 -4.27 -13.93
CA THR A 47 -16.26 -5.42 -13.29
C THR A 47 -17.36 -4.89 -12.38
N PHE A 48 -18.60 -5.13 -12.79
CA PHE A 48 -19.79 -4.89 -11.97
C PHE A 48 -19.84 -5.98 -10.88
N GLY A 49 -19.74 -5.56 -9.62
CA GLY A 49 -20.06 -6.38 -8.45
C GLY A 49 -18.87 -6.70 -7.54
N GLY A 50 -18.77 -5.97 -6.43
CA GLY A 50 -18.08 -6.41 -5.22
C GLY A 50 -16.85 -5.62 -4.83
N SER A 51 -17.06 -4.68 -3.90
CA SER A 51 -16.06 -4.04 -3.02
C SER A 51 -15.10 -3.03 -3.67
N LYS A 52 -15.22 -1.78 -3.20
CA LYS A 52 -14.20 -0.73 -3.36
C LYS A 52 -12.82 -1.30 -3.00
N ALA A 53 -11.96 -1.46 -3.98
CA ALA A 53 -10.53 -1.42 -3.73
C ALA A 53 -10.18 0.07 -3.60
N ASP A 54 -10.20 0.58 -2.37
CA ASP A 54 -9.53 1.83 -2.02
C ASP A 54 -8.02 1.61 -2.19
N GLY A 55 -7.57 1.69 -3.45
CA GLY A 55 -6.16 1.65 -3.79
C GLY A 55 -5.52 2.95 -3.31
N VAL A 56 -4.51 2.83 -2.46
CA VAL A 56 -3.62 3.94 -2.10
C VAL A 56 -3.14 4.63 -3.38
N GLU A 57 -3.68 5.81 -3.69
CA GLU A 57 -3.07 6.67 -4.70
C GLU A 57 -1.64 6.95 -4.25
N LEU A 58 -0.68 6.77 -5.15
CA LEU A 58 0.73 7.10 -4.90
C LEU A 58 0.90 8.51 -4.33
N ASP A 59 -0.03 9.42 -4.59
CA ASP A 59 -0.06 10.77 -4.06
C ASP A 59 -0.32 10.85 -2.55
N ALA A 60 -1.02 9.88 -1.96
CA ALA A 60 -1.34 9.83 -0.54
C ALA A 60 -0.18 9.36 0.36
N LEU A 61 0.87 8.72 -0.21
CA LEU A 61 2.00 8.24 0.58
C LEU A 61 2.94 9.38 1.02
N PRO A 62 3.56 9.30 2.21
CA PRO A 62 4.61 10.24 2.64
C PRO A 62 5.80 10.24 1.67
N SER A 63 6.40 11.41 1.45
CA SER A 63 7.54 11.58 0.53
C SER A 63 8.69 10.60 0.79
N ARG A 64 9.00 10.36 2.07
CA ARG A 64 10.04 9.41 2.47
C ARG A 64 9.71 7.96 2.12
N ALA A 65 8.44 7.57 2.20
CA ALA A 65 7.98 6.25 1.76
C ALA A 65 8.16 6.11 0.25
N LYS A 66 7.76 7.12 -0.54
CA LYS A 66 7.97 7.14 -2.00
C LYS A 66 9.45 7.03 -2.38
N SER A 67 10.33 7.74 -1.67
CA SER A 67 11.78 7.64 -1.87
C SER A 67 12.33 6.25 -1.57
N TRP A 68 11.89 5.63 -0.48
CA TRP A 68 12.28 4.25 -0.14
C TRP A 68 11.80 3.25 -1.20
N MET A 69 10.56 3.38 -1.65
CA MET A 69 9.99 2.55 -2.72
C MET A 69 10.83 2.64 -4.01
N SER A 70 11.14 3.86 -4.45
CA SER A 70 11.99 4.10 -5.61
C SER A 70 13.40 3.52 -5.44
N GLN A 71 14.02 3.72 -4.28
CA GLN A 71 15.36 3.21 -3.97
C GLN A 71 15.44 1.68 -4.03
N HIS A 72 14.37 0.98 -3.62
CA HIS A 72 14.37 -0.48 -3.52
C HIS A 72 13.62 -1.18 -4.67
N GLY A 73 13.06 -0.41 -5.61
CA GLY A 73 12.27 -0.93 -6.72
C GLY A 73 11.03 -1.67 -6.24
N VAL A 74 10.30 -1.08 -5.29
CA VAL A 74 9.02 -1.59 -4.77
C VAL A 74 7.91 -0.73 -5.36
N SER A 75 6.95 -1.35 -6.04
CA SER A 75 5.78 -0.69 -6.62
C SER A 75 4.62 -0.62 -5.62
N THR A 76 3.67 0.26 -5.89
CA THR A 76 2.46 0.39 -5.07
C THR A 76 1.57 -0.83 -5.17
N VAL A 77 1.51 -1.46 -6.35
CA VAL A 77 0.72 -2.68 -6.57
C VAL A 77 1.22 -3.80 -5.67
N GLU A 78 2.54 -3.97 -5.60
CA GLU A 78 3.19 -4.94 -4.72
C GLU A 78 2.90 -4.68 -3.23
N LEU A 79 2.85 -3.40 -2.82
CA LEU A 79 2.49 -3.04 -1.44
C LEU A 79 1.02 -3.32 -1.14
N GLN A 80 0.10 -3.01 -2.07
CA GLN A 80 -1.34 -3.21 -1.89
C GLN A 80 -1.73 -4.69 -1.74
N GLN A 81 -0.92 -5.61 -2.28
CA GLN A 81 -1.11 -7.05 -2.09
C GLN A 81 -0.77 -7.50 -0.66
N ILE A 82 0.02 -6.73 0.06
CA ILE A 82 0.63 -7.11 1.34
C ILE A 82 0.09 -6.25 2.50
N PHE A 83 -0.24 -5.00 2.21
CA PHE A 83 -0.80 -4.04 3.15
C PHE A 83 -2.12 -3.49 2.64
N HIS A 84 -3.13 -3.52 3.51
CA HIS A 84 -4.31 -2.66 3.39
C HIS A 84 -3.99 -1.34 4.09
N ILE A 85 -3.93 -0.23 3.34
CA ILE A 85 -3.62 1.08 3.92
C ILE A 85 -4.83 1.98 3.79
N GLU A 86 -5.43 2.32 4.92
CA GLU A 86 -6.65 3.14 4.99
C GLU A 86 -6.57 4.08 6.21
N GLY A 87 -6.97 5.33 6.02
CA GLY A 87 -7.04 6.30 7.14
C GLY A 87 -5.71 6.56 7.86
N GLY A 88 -4.57 6.35 7.20
CA GLY A 88 -3.25 6.50 7.81
C GLY A 88 -2.83 5.32 8.70
N VAL A 89 -3.48 4.16 8.54
CA VAL A 89 -3.11 2.89 9.18
C VAL A 89 -2.76 1.90 8.08
N ALA A 90 -1.68 1.12 8.27
CA ALA A 90 -1.26 0.06 7.38
C ALA A 90 -1.45 -1.28 8.09
N ASP A 91 -2.48 -2.01 7.71
CA ASP A 91 -2.76 -3.35 8.18
C ASP A 91 -2.08 -4.37 7.27
N PHE A 92 -1.25 -5.24 7.85
CA PHE A 92 -0.61 -6.32 7.11
C PHE A 92 -1.60 -7.46 6.90
N ILE A 93 -1.81 -7.83 5.63
CA ILE A 93 -2.84 -8.81 5.22
C ILE A 93 -2.25 -10.12 4.67
N ALA A 94 -0.93 -10.20 4.48
CA ALA A 94 -0.25 -11.40 4.04
C ALA A 94 0.15 -12.32 5.21
N ALA A 95 0.76 -13.47 4.92
CA ALA A 95 1.41 -14.30 5.94
C ALA A 95 2.83 -13.78 6.20
N VAL A 96 3.26 -13.72 7.47
CA VAL A 96 4.64 -13.28 7.78
C VAL A 96 5.64 -14.36 7.35
N PRO A 97 6.61 -14.06 6.49
CA PRO A 97 7.56 -15.05 5.99
C PRO A 97 8.60 -15.40 7.07
N GLY A 98 9.26 -16.55 6.92
CA GLY A 98 10.31 -17.01 7.82
C GLY A 98 10.25 -18.52 8.08
N ARG A 99 11.40 -19.15 8.30
CA ARG A 99 11.52 -20.63 8.43
C ARG A 99 11.05 -21.16 9.78
N ASN A 100 11.01 -20.31 10.79
CA ASN A 100 10.59 -20.65 12.15
C ASN A 100 9.99 -19.42 12.85
N LYS A 101 9.39 -19.62 14.03
CA LYS A 101 8.75 -18.55 14.80
C LYS A 101 9.69 -17.41 15.17
N LYS A 102 10.98 -17.69 15.42
CA LYS A 102 12.00 -16.67 15.72
C LYS A 102 12.19 -15.74 14.52
N GLU A 103 12.41 -16.28 13.34
CA GLU A 103 12.58 -15.52 12.10
C GLU A 103 11.30 -14.77 11.72
N GLN A 104 10.13 -15.40 11.85
CA GLN A 104 8.85 -14.75 11.64
C GLN A 104 8.62 -13.58 12.62
N THR A 105 9.03 -13.72 13.89
CA THR A 105 8.95 -12.63 14.86
C THR A 105 9.78 -11.43 14.39
N TYR A 106 11.01 -11.64 13.91
CA TYR A 106 11.84 -10.54 13.40
C TYR A 106 11.24 -9.89 12.16
N ASN A 107 10.77 -10.69 11.22
CA ASN A 107 10.15 -10.19 10.00
C ASN A 107 8.85 -9.42 10.32
N ALA A 108 8.06 -9.83 11.32
CA ALA A 108 6.91 -9.07 11.78
C ALA A 108 7.30 -7.70 12.34
N TYR A 109 8.39 -7.60 13.11
CA TYR A 109 8.90 -6.31 13.58
C TYR A 109 9.34 -5.41 12.41
N VAL A 110 10.03 -5.99 11.42
CA VAL A 110 10.43 -5.26 10.21
C VAL A 110 9.21 -4.76 9.42
N LEU A 111 8.21 -5.61 9.20
CA LEU A 111 6.99 -5.27 8.48
C LEU A 111 6.14 -4.22 9.22
N THR A 112 6.12 -4.26 10.56
CA THR A 112 5.45 -3.24 11.38
C THR A 112 6.10 -1.86 11.19
N GLY A 113 7.44 -1.82 11.23
CA GLY A 113 8.17 -0.58 10.97
C GLY A 113 7.99 -0.06 9.55
N LEU A 114 7.86 -0.97 8.56
CA LEU A 114 7.54 -0.59 7.18
C LEU A 114 6.13 0.01 7.11
N GLY A 115 5.13 -0.60 7.73
CA GLY A 115 3.77 -0.04 7.78
C GLY A 115 3.74 1.38 8.36
N GLN A 116 4.51 1.64 9.42
CA GLN A 116 4.65 2.99 9.99
C GLN A 116 5.33 3.97 9.03
N LEU A 117 6.36 3.53 8.31
CA LEU A 117 6.97 4.34 7.25
C LEU A 117 5.96 4.72 6.17
N LEU A 118 5.15 3.76 5.72
CA LEU A 118 4.16 3.96 4.67
C LEU A 118 3.04 4.92 5.10
N CYS A 119 2.68 4.94 6.39
CA CYS A 119 1.61 5.81 6.88
C CYS A 119 2.09 7.20 7.32
N THR A 120 3.23 7.25 8.02
CA THR A 120 3.66 8.46 8.75
C THR A 120 4.93 9.08 8.17
N GLY A 121 5.65 8.35 7.33
CA GLY A 121 6.98 8.71 6.86
C GLY A 121 8.08 8.43 7.88
N ALA A 122 7.76 7.93 9.08
CA ALA A 122 8.73 7.54 10.09
C ALA A 122 8.68 6.02 10.33
N PRO A 123 9.79 5.27 10.24
CA PRO A 123 9.80 3.84 10.48
C PRO A 123 9.90 3.51 11.97
N THR A 124 9.22 4.28 12.82
CA THR A 124 9.22 4.14 14.28
C THR A 124 7.89 3.54 14.72
N PHE A 125 7.94 2.52 15.58
CA PHE A 125 6.78 1.74 15.97
C PHE A 125 6.84 1.29 17.43
N ALA A 126 5.67 1.08 18.04
CA ALA A 126 5.58 0.55 19.38
C ALA A 126 5.78 -0.97 19.41
N ASP A 127 6.40 -1.48 20.48
CA ASP A 127 6.55 -2.93 20.70
C ASP A 127 5.20 -3.66 20.66
N LYS A 128 4.16 -3.03 21.22
CA LYS A 128 2.80 -3.57 21.23
C LYS A 128 2.26 -3.82 19.82
N ALA A 129 2.54 -2.93 18.87
CA ALA A 129 2.06 -3.08 17.49
C ALA A 129 2.71 -4.28 16.79
N ALA A 130 4.02 -4.43 16.96
CA ALA A 130 4.74 -5.56 16.37
C ALA A 130 4.34 -6.91 17.01
N ARG A 131 4.10 -6.92 18.32
CA ARG A 131 3.56 -8.09 19.02
C ARG A 131 2.16 -8.46 18.55
N ALA A 132 1.28 -7.48 18.36
CA ALA A 132 -0.05 -7.73 17.81
C ALA A 132 0.03 -8.39 16.44
N LEU A 133 0.94 -7.93 15.56
CA LEU A 133 1.18 -8.60 14.29
C LEU A 133 1.69 -10.04 14.48
N CYS A 134 2.60 -10.27 15.44
CA CYS A 134 3.07 -11.62 15.75
C CYS A 134 1.93 -12.55 16.22
N GLU A 135 1.00 -12.03 17.02
CA GLU A 135 -0.15 -12.78 17.54
C GLU A 135 -1.11 -13.15 16.39
N ILE A 136 -1.48 -12.18 15.55
CA ILE A 136 -2.36 -12.40 14.39
C ILE A 136 -1.72 -13.37 13.40
N SER A 137 -0.40 -13.31 13.25
CA SER A 137 0.37 -14.18 12.34
C SER A 137 0.71 -15.55 12.95
N GLY A 138 0.34 -15.82 14.21
CA GLY A 138 0.62 -17.10 14.90
C GLY A 138 2.09 -17.35 15.24
N CYS A 139 2.97 -16.36 15.09
CA CYS A 139 4.40 -16.48 15.38
C CYS A 139 4.79 -15.98 16.78
N TYR A 140 3.86 -15.38 17.53
CA TYR A 140 4.10 -14.93 18.89
C TYR A 140 4.35 -16.11 19.84
N ASP A 141 5.55 -16.16 20.41
CA ASP A 141 5.94 -17.12 21.43
C ASP A 141 6.22 -16.38 22.74
N SER A 142 5.23 -16.33 23.64
CA SER A 142 5.32 -15.56 24.89
C SER A 142 6.48 -16.00 25.79
N ALA A 143 6.86 -17.28 25.76
CA ALA A 143 7.95 -17.83 26.57
C ALA A 143 9.33 -17.42 26.01
N ASN A 144 9.47 -17.43 24.69
CA ASN A 144 10.77 -17.20 24.03
C ASN A 144 10.94 -15.79 23.45
N HIS A 145 9.89 -14.96 23.40
CA HIS A 145 9.92 -13.64 22.76
C HIS A 145 11.04 -12.76 23.32
N ALA A 146 11.19 -12.70 24.64
CA ALA A 146 12.25 -11.89 25.25
C ALA A 146 13.65 -12.35 24.85
N ALA A 147 13.86 -13.67 24.70
CA ALA A 147 15.12 -14.23 24.21
C ALA A 147 15.34 -13.91 22.73
N HIS A 148 14.31 -14.04 21.90
CA HIS A 148 14.39 -13.65 20.48
C HIS A 148 14.78 -12.18 20.34
N MET A 149 14.18 -11.27 21.10
CA MET A 149 14.46 -9.84 20.99
C MET A 149 15.87 -9.42 21.42
N LYS A 150 16.60 -10.26 22.16
CA LYS A 150 18.02 -10.04 22.48
C LYS A 150 18.92 -10.27 21.25
N ASP A 151 18.57 -11.26 20.42
CA ASP A 151 19.38 -11.70 19.26
C ASP A 151 18.91 -11.11 17.92
N LYS A 152 18.05 -10.10 17.92
CA LYS A 152 17.39 -9.51 16.73
C LYS A 152 18.32 -8.90 15.66
N GLY A 153 19.63 -8.89 15.88
CA GLY A 153 20.58 -8.26 14.96
C GLY A 153 20.47 -6.73 14.91
N ASN A 154 20.69 -6.15 13.72
CA ASN A 154 20.81 -4.71 13.49
C ASN A 154 19.68 -4.12 12.62
N GLU A 155 18.63 -4.89 12.31
CA GLU A 155 17.53 -4.46 11.43
C GLU A 155 16.64 -3.40 12.09
N PHE A 156 16.54 -3.42 13.41
CA PHE A 156 15.83 -2.41 14.17
C PHE A 156 16.48 -2.19 15.53
N THR A 157 16.40 -0.95 16.02
CA THR A 157 17.00 -0.51 17.27
C THR A 157 15.95 0.13 18.18
N GLY A 158 16.23 0.21 19.48
CA GLY A 158 15.30 0.75 20.47
C GLY A 158 15.07 -0.20 21.64
N SER A 159 13.92 -0.04 22.30
CA SER A 159 13.51 -0.89 23.42
C SER A 159 11.99 -1.00 23.50
N LYS A 160 11.52 -1.99 24.27
CA LYS A 160 10.08 -2.19 24.50
C LYS A 160 9.38 -0.92 25.00
N ASP A 161 10.01 -0.19 25.92
CA ASP A 161 9.40 0.97 26.58
C ASP A 161 9.47 2.24 25.72
N LYS A 162 10.51 2.37 24.88
CA LYS A 162 10.71 3.56 24.03
C LYS A 162 10.18 3.39 22.61
N GLY A 163 9.82 2.17 22.23
CA GLY A 163 9.55 1.80 20.85
C GLY A 163 10.82 1.42 20.09
N TRP A 164 10.60 1.01 18.85
CA TRP A 164 11.60 0.51 17.93
C TRP A 164 11.64 1.38 16.68
N THR A 165 12.78 1.44 16.03
CA THR A 165 12.96 2.14 14.76
C THR A 165 13.72 1.25 13.79
N LEU A 166 13.24 1.12 12.55
CA LEU A 166 14.00 0.41 11.52
C LEU A 166 15.27 1.18 11.18
N THR A 167 16.36 0.44 11.10
CA THR A 167 17.63 0.94 10.59
C THR A 167 17.66 0.85 9.06
N ALA A 168 18.72 1.36 8.44
CA ALA A 168 18.93 1.17 7.00
C ALA A 168 18.98 -0.32 6.59
N PRO A 169 19.70 -1.21 7.32
CA PRO A 169 19.59 -2.66 7.13
C PRO A 169 18.14 -3.19 7.21
N GLY A 170 17.35 -2.75 8.19
CA GLY A 170 15.96 -3.18 8.32
C GLY A 170 15.07 -2.71 7.18
N LEU A 171 15.27 -1.48 6.69
CA LEU A 171 14.56 -0.97 5.52
C LEU A 171 14.89 -1.75 4.24
N LYS A 172 16.15 -2.18 4.09
CA LYS A 172 16.53 -3.08 3.01
C LYS A 172 15.87 -4.46 3.17
N ARG A 173 15.91 -5.04 4.37
CA ARG A 173 15.24 -6.31 4.68
C ARG A 173 13.75 -6.23 4.40
N ALA A 174 13.10 -5.12 4.73
CA ALA A 174 11.69 -4.89 4.44
C ALA A 174 11.40 -5.03 2.93
N ALA A 175 12.23 -4.44 2.06
CA ALA A 175 12.05 -4.58 0.61
C ALA A 175 12.25 -6.02 0.12
N GLU A 176 13.20 -6.76 0.70
CA GLU A 176 13.40 -8.17 0.40
C GLU A 176 12.18 -9.01 0.81
N LEU A 177 11.58 -8.72 1.96
CA LEU A 177 10.35 -9.37 2.44
C LEU A 177 9.18 -9.12 1.49
N ILE A 178 9.01 -7.89 1.00
CA ILE A 178 7.97 -7.57 0.00
C ILE A 178 8.13 -8.42 -1.26
N LYS A 179 9.37 -8.58 -1.75
CA LYS A 179 9.65 -9.40 -2.94
C LYS A 179 9.53 -10.90 -2.69
N GLU A 180 9.76 -11.35 -1.45
CA GLU A 180 9.55 -12.75 -1.05
C GLU A 180 8.07 -13.11 -1.04
N LEU A 181 7.21 -12.19 -0.61
CA LEU A 181 5.77 -12.37 -0.48
C LEU A 181 4.99 -12.34 -1.81
N GLN A 182 5.64 -11.97 -2.90
CA GLN A 182 5.06 -11.99 -4.25
C GLN A 182 5.27 -13.30 -5.00
N LYS A 183 6.03 -14.23 -4.42
CA LYS A 183 6.34 -15.53 -5.02
C LYS A 183 5.30 -16.57 -4.61
#